data_AF-A0A5P8W376-F1
#
_entry.id   AF-A0A5P8W376-F1
#
_cell.length_a   1.000
_cell.length_b   1.000
_cell.length_c   1.000
_cell.angle_alpha   90.00
_cell.angle_beta   90.00
_cell.angle_gamma   90.00
#
_symmetry.space_group_name_H-M   'P 1'
#
loop_
_entity.id
_entity.type
_entity.pdbx_description
1 polymer ?
#
loop_
_entity_poly.entity_id
_entity_poly.type
_entity_poly.pdbx_seq_one_letter_code
_entity_poly.pdbx_strand_id
1 'polypeptide(L)'
;MTKPKDYVITANTINPERLTVPSLWWAQANSEKKLLDNWIAYPASEKEPARVDLIVNQQIWSLLDYVERYDFVNRLGSTARNFGYNIRVFNYQKEPLATYTCNFSTSPALCSIQTTVKNKIGLERLL
;
A
#
# COMPACT_ATOMS: atom_id res chain seq x y z
N MET A 1 0.30 -7.09 31.58
CA MET A 1 -0.63 -7.59 30.55
C MET A 1 0.01 -7.37 29.19
N THR A 2 0.68 -8.38 28.64
CA THR A 2 1.33 -8.34 27.33
C THR A 2 0.26 -8.47 26.25
N LYS A 3 0.01 -7.39 25.49
CA LYS A 3 -0.88 -7.44 24.32
C LYS A 3 -0.28 -8.39 23.27
N PRO A 4 -1.10 -9.15 22.52
CA PRO A 4 -0.61 -10.13 21.56
C PRO A 4 0.22 -9.46 20.45
N LYS A 5 1.27 -10.16 19.99
CA LYS A 5 2.26 -9.71 18.99
C LYS A 5 1.74 -9.62 17.55
N ASP A 6 0.48 -9.99 17.27
CA ASP A 6 -0.06 -10.04 15.90
C ASP A 6 -1.33 -9.18 15.75
N TYR A 7 -1.25 -7.89 16.10
CA TYR A 7 -2.36 -6.95 15.86
C TYR A 7 -2.22 -6.27 14.51
N VAL A 8 -3.15 -6.57 13.61
CA VAL A 8 -3.28 -5.90 12.32
C VAL A 8 -4.11 -4.64 12.49
N ILE A 9 -3.67 -3.53 11.91
CA ILE A 9 -4.37 -2.24 11.95
C ILE A 9 -5.13 -2.09 10.64
N THR A 10 -6.43 -1.82 10.71
CA THR A 10 -7.31 -1.66 9.55
C THR A 10 -8.06 -0.33 9.63
N ALA A 11 -8.75 0.03 8.55
CA ALA A 11 -9.68 1.16 8.53
C ALA A 11 -10.76 1.10 9.63
N ASN A 12 -11.11 -0.10 10.12
CA ASN A 12 -12.13 -0.29 11.16
C ASN A 12 -11.57 -0.23 12.59
N THR A 13 -10.25 -0.14 12.74
CA THR A 13 -9.58 -0.14 14.05
C THR A 13 -8.82 1.16 14.32
N ILE A 14 -9.20 2.23 13.64
CA ILE A 14 -8.60 3.55 13.82
C ILE A 14 -8.95 4.07 15.22
N ASN A 15 -7.96 4.62 15.90
CA ASN A 15 -8.18 5.41 17.10
C ASN A 15 -8.34 6.89 16.68
N PRO A 16 -9.52 7.52 16.87
CA PRO A 16 -9.73 8.92 16.49
C PRO A 16 -9.03 9.92 17.43
N GLU A 17 -8.64 9.51 18.64
CA GLU A 17 -8.00 10.37 19.63
C GLU A 17 -6.46 10.37 19.52
N ARG A 18 -5.88 9.44 18.76
CA ARG A 18 -4.43 9.27 18.62
C ARG A 18 -4.06 8.95 17.19
N LEU A 19 -2.87 9.39 16.75
CA LEU A 19 -2.38 9.09 15.42
C LEU A 19 -2.34 7.56 15.19
N THR A 20 -3.21 7.06 14.32
CA THR A 20 -3.21 5.65 13.91
C THR A 20 -2.15 5.47 12.84
N VAL A 21 -0.99 4.93 13.21
CA VAL A 21 0.15 4.67 12.31
C VAL A 21 -0.23 3.60 11.26
N PRO A 22 0.13 3.75 9.98
CA PRO A 22 0.97 4.82 9.41
C PRO A 22 0.18 6.00 8.81
N SER A 23 -0.97 6.35 9.41
CA SER A 23 -1.80 7.52 9.07
C SER A 23 -2.46 7.49 7.69
N LEU A 24 -2.51 6.31 7.06
CA LEU A 24 -3.11 6.13 5.73
C LEU A 24 -4.61 6.37 5.71
N TRP A 25 -5.29 6.25 6.85
CA TRP A 25 -6.70 6.60 6.98
C TRP A 25 -7.00 8.06 6.61
N TRP A 26 -6.06 8.98 6.90
CA TRP A 26 -6.23 10.39 6.55
C TRP A 26 -6.13 10.61 5.05
N ALA A 27 -5.20 9.92 4.38
CA ALA A 27 -5.07 9.93 2.92
C ALA A 27 -6.31 9.34 2.25
N GLN A 28 -6.84 8.23 2.79
CA GLN A 28 -8.08 7.61 2.33
C GLN A 28 -9.28 8.56 2.49
N ALA A 29 -9.42 9.22 3.63
CA ALA A 29 -10.57 10.08 3.92
C ALA A 29 -10.63 11.35 3.04
N ASN A 30 -9.48 11.85 2.58
CA ASN A 30 -9.37 13.13 1.88
C ASN A 30 -9.04 12.97 0.39
N SER A 31 -7.79 12.60 0.06
CA SER A 31 -7.29 12.67 -1.32
C SER A 31 -7.56 11.41 -2.14
N GLU A 32 -7.63 10.24 -1.49
CA GLU A 32 -7.71 8.94 -2.17
C GLU A 32 -9.07 8.27 -2.08
N LYS A 33 -10.11 8.95 -1.59
CA LYS A 33 -11.43 8.36 -1.23
C LYS A 33 -12.07 7.51 -2.33
N LYS A 34 -11.81 7.82 -3.60
CA LYS A 34 -12.35 7.07 -4.74
C LYS A 34 -11.48 5.88 -5.14
N LEU A 35 -10.16 6.00 -5.00
CA LEU A 35 -9.19 5.05 -5.52
C LEU A 35 -8.73 4.04 -4.46
N LEU A 36 -8.48 4.47 -3.23
CA LEU A 36 -8.09 3.62 -2.10
C LEU A 36 -9.35 3.13 -1.37
N ASP A 37 -9.81 1.93 -1.71
CA ASP A 37 -11.00 1.35 -1.12
C ASP A 37 -10.77 0.82 0.30
N ASN A 38 -9.60 0.25 0.57
CA ASN A 38 -9.26 -0.27 1.89
C ASN A 38 -7.74 -0.36 2.12
N TRP A 39 -7.32 -0.53 3.36
CA TRP A 39 -5.92 -0.76 3.73
C TRP A 39 -5.80 -1.61 4.99
N ILE A 40 -4.71 -2.37 5.04
CA ILE A 40 -4.39 -3.28 6.13
C ILE A 40 -2.91 -3.13 6.46
N ALA A 41 -2.59 -2.62 7.65
CA ALA A 41 -1.23 -2.45 8.11
C ALA A 41 -0.83 -3.58 9.07
N TYR A 42 0.33 -4.17 8.77
CA TYR A 42 0.98 -5.22 9.53
C TYR A 42 2.23 -4.62 10.16
N PRO A 43 2.24 -4.37 11.47
CA PRO A 43 3.44 -3.94 12.17
C PRO A 43 4.59 -4.94 12.00
N ALA A 44 5.82 -4.46 12.18
CA ALA A 44 7.00 -5.32 12.12
C ALA A 44 6.92 -6.42 13.19
N SER A 45 7.38 -7.61 12.81
CA SER A 45 7.59 -8.74 13.71
C SER A 45 9.03 -9.21 13.62
N GLU A 46 9.41 -10.20 14.43
CA GLU A 46 10.74 -10.82 14.35
C GLU A 46 11.00 -11.50 12.99
N LYS A 47 9.95 -11.85 12.25
CA LYS A 47 10.05 -12.59 10.98
C LYS A 47 9.89 -11.71 9.75
N GLU A 48 9.18 -10.60 9.86
CA GLU A 48 8.76 -9.82 8.71
C GLU A 48 8.83 -8.32 9.00
N PRO A 49 9.34 -7.51 8.05
CA PRO A 49 9.31 -6.06 8.17
C PRO A 49 7.87 -5.54 8.12
N ALA A 50 7.66 -4.36 8.70
CA ALA A 50 6.36 -3.70 8.67
C ALA A 50 5.93 -3.43 7.22
N ARG A 51 4.65 -3.66 6.95
CA ARG A 51 4.07 -3.46 5.61
C ARG A 51 2.61 -3.04 5.68
N VAL A 52 2.15 -2.37 4.63
CA VAL A 52 0.73 -2.11 4.41
C VAL A 52 0.32 -2.70 3.08
N ASP A 53 -0.80 -3.42 3.10
CA ASP A 53 -1.52 -3.81 1.89
C ASP A 53 -2.61 -2.78 1.63
N LEU A 54 -2.49 -2.09 0.50
CA LEU A 54 -3.50 -1.19 -0.04
C LEU A 54 -4.39 -1.94 -1.01
N ILE A 55 -5.70 -1.75 -0.88
CA ILE A 55 -6.71 -2.31 -1.77
C ILE A 55 -7.32 -1.15 -2.54
N VAL A 56 -7.15 -1.17 -3.86
CA VAL A 56 -7.65 -0.10 -4.75
C VAL A 56 -8.91 -0.51 -5.48
N ASN A 57 -9.72 0.49 -5.83
CA ASN A 57 -10.83 0.34 -6.74
C ASN A 57 -10.31 -0.05 -8.13
N GLN A 58 -10.54 -1.29 -8.55
CA GLN A 58 -10.00 -1.81 -9.81
C GLN A 58 -10.53 -1.05 -11.04
N GLN A 59 -11.78 -0.59 -11.01
CA GLN A 59 -12.36 0.14 -12.13
C GLN A 59 -11.60 1.45 -12.35
N ILE A 60 -11.39 2.23 -11.29
CA ILE A 60 -10.65 3.49 -11.37
C ILE A 60 -9.17 3.23 -11.68
N TRP A 61 -8.53 2.28 -10.99
CA TRP A 61 -7.11 1.93 -11.21
C TRP A 61 -6.82 1.60 -12.68
N SER A 62 -7.76 0.90 -13.34
CA SER A 62 -7.61 0.50 -14.75
C SER A 62 -7.60 1.68 -15.73
N LEU A 63 -8.19 2.82 -15.34
CA LEU A 63 -8.24 4.04 -16.13
C LEU A 63 -6.98 4.90 -15.99
N LEU A 64 -6.24 4.72 -14.89
CA LEU A 64 -5.02 5.49 -14.61
C LEU A 64 -3.90 5.11 -15.57
N ASP A 65 -3.13 6.10 -16.00
CA ASP A 65 -1.89 5.88 -16.72
C ASP A 65 -0.73 5.48 -15.79
N TYR A 66 0.46 5.27 -16.35
CA TYR A 66 1.63 4.89 -15.57
C TYR A 66 2.04 5.95 -14.55
N VAL A 67 1.99 7.23 -14.93
CA VAL A 67 2.43 8.35 -14.08
C VAL A 67 1.47 8.53 -12.91
N GLU A 68 0.17 8.46 -13.14
CA GLU A 68 -0.86 8.53 -12.11
C GLU A 68 -0.75 7.37 -11.11
N ARG A 69 -0.52 6.14 -11.60
CA ARG A 69 -0.29 4.97 -10.73
C ARG A 69 1.00 5.13 -9.92
N TYR A 70 2.07 5.60 -10.55
CA TYR A 70 3.34 5.85 -9.88
C TYR A 70 3.17 6.91 -8.78
N ASP A 71 2.50 8.02 -9.07
CA ASP A 71 2.26 9.09 -8.11
C ASP A 71 1.45 8.60 -6.90
N PHE A 72 0.37 7.85 -7.12
CA PHE A 72 -0.41 7.22 -6.04
C PHE A 72 0.48 6.37 -5.11
N VAL A 73 1.28 5.47 -5.69
CA VAL A 73 2.17 4.58 -4.95
C VAL A 73 3.25 5.38 -4.23
N ASN A 74 3.81 6.41 -4.85
CA ASN A 74 4.85 7.24 -4.29
C ASN A 74 4.35 8.09 -3.10
N ARG A 75 3.16 8.70 -3.21
CA ARG A 75 2.58 9.53 -2.15
C ARG A 75 2.25 8.70 -0.91
N LEU A 76 1.56 7.58 -1.07
CA LEU A 76 1.23 6.70 0.06
C LEU A 76 2.47 5.99 0.61
N GLY A 77 3.36 5.53 -0.28
CA GLY A 77 4.63 4.91 0.10
C GLY A 77 5.51 5.84 0.92
N SER A 78 5.62 7.11 0.51
CA SER A 78 6.36 8.13 1.26
C SER A 78 5.71 8.45 2.61
N THR A 79 4.39 8.39 2.71
CA THR A 79 3.69 8.54 4.01
C THR A 79 4.02 7.37 4.93
N ALA A 80 3.94 6.13 4.42
CA ALA A 80 4.21 4.92 5.18
C ALA A 80 5.68 4.76 5.58
N ARG A 81 6.63 5.16 4.72
CA ARG A 81 8.07 5.05 5.00
C ARG A 81 8.48 5.83 6.24
N ASN A 82 7.81 6.95 6.54
CA ASN A 82 8.10 7.77 7.71
C ASN A 82 7.84 7.02 9.03
N PHE A 83 7.12 5.90 8.95
CA PHE A 83 6.84 5.01 10.08
C PHE A 83 7.53 3.64 9.93
N GLY A 84 8.43 3.47 8.95
CA GLY A 84 9.15 2.22 8.71
C GLY A 84 8.34 1.14 7.96
N TYR A 85 7.28 1.51 7.26
CA TYR A 85 6.42 0.55 6.53
C TYR A 85 6.73 0.51 5.04
N ASN A 86 6.78 -0.69 4.48
CA ASN A 86 6.66 -0.93 3.04
C ASN A 86 5.19 -0.87 2.59
N ILE A 87 4.93 -0.74 1.30
CA ILE A 87 3.59 -0.83 0.71
C ILE A 87 3.53 -1.88 -0.39
N ARG A 88 2.41 -2.60 -0.43
CA ARG A 88 1.96 -3.42 -1.55
C ARG A 88 0.57 -2.96 -1.97
N VAL A 89 0.29 -2.92 -3.26
CA VAL A 89 -0.99 -2.50 -3.83
C VAL A 89 -1.64 -3.67 -4.54
N PHE A 90 -2.91 -3.91 -4.23
CA PHE A 90 -3.71 -5.00 -4.76
C PHE A 90 -5.08 -4.51 -5.22
N ASN A 91 -5.73 -5.30 -6.08
CA ASN A 91 -7.19 -5.25 -6.26
C ASN A 91 -7.89 -6.30 -5.38
N TYR A 92 -9.22 -6.33 -5.41
CA TYR A 92 -10.01 -7.31 -4.64
C TYR A 92 -9.81 -8.77 -5.10
N GLN A 93 -9.34 -9.00 -6.32
CA GLN A 93 -8.94 -10.32 -6.81
C GLN A 93 -7.55 -10.74 -6.31
N LYS A 94 -6.91 -9.92 -5.46
CA LYS A 94 -5.57 -10.13 -4.89
C LYS A 94 -4.46 -10.11 -5.93
N GLU A 95 -4.69 -9.51 -7.10
CA GLU A 95 -3.64 -9.31 -8.08
C GLU A 95 -2.68 -8.23 -7.58
N PRO A 96 -1.35 -8.49 -7.57
CA PRO A 96 -0.37 -7.46 -7.22
C PRO A 96 -0.32 -6.43 -8.35
N LEU A 97 -0.41 -5.15 -7.99
CA LEU A 97 -0.43 -4.02 -8.93
C LEU A 97 0.83 -3.17 -8.83
N ALA A 98 1.33 -2.96 -7.60
CA ALA A 98 2.53 -2.20 -7.36
C ALA A 98 3.13 -2.47 -5.97
N THR A 99 4.38 -2.07 -5.77
CA THR A 99 5.05 -2.06 -4.47
C THR A 99 5.83 -0.77 -4.28
N TYR A 100 5.96 -0.34 -3.03
CA TYR A 100 6.91 0.67 -2.56
C TYR A 100 7.72 0.01 -1.44
N THR A 101 8.99 -0.28 -1.69
CA THR A 101 9.83 -1.02 -0.74
C THR A 101 11.06 -0.21 -0.38
N CYS A 102 11.44 -0.21 0.89
CA CYS A 102 12.61 0.53 1.37
C CYS A 102 13.59 -0.38 2.10
N ASN A 103 14.87 -0.08 1.93
CA ASN A 103 15.91 -0.49 2.85
C ASN A 103 15.97 0.51 4.01
N PHE A 104 15.44 0.12 5.16
CA PHE A 104 15.43 0.96 6.37
C PHE A 104 16.74 0.92 7.17
N SER A 105 17.72 0.12 6.74
CA SER A 105 19.05 0.04 7.38
C SER A 105 19.99 1.17 6.93
N THR A 106 19.57 2.04 6.01
CA THR A 106 20.34 3.19 5.51
C THR A 106 19.69 4.51 5.91
N SER A 107 20.49 5.57 6.03
CA SER A 107 20.00 6.94 6.28
C SER A 107 20.50 7.90 5.18
N PRO A 108 19.61 8.41 4.30
CA PRO A 108 18.17 8.16 4.25
C PRO A 108 17.82 6.73 3.79
N ALA A 109 16.60 6.29 4.08
CA ALA A 109 16.11 5.00 3.60
C ALA A 109 16.07 5.00 2.05
N LEU A 110 16.66 3.98 1.45
CA LEU A 110 16.66 3.81 -0.01
C LEU A 110 15.40 3.06 -0.43
N CYS A 111 14.54 3.71 -1.22
CA CYS A 111 13.24 3.16 -1.59
C CYS A 111 13.12 2.95 -3.10
N SER A 112 12.39 1.92 -3.50
CA SER A 112 12.09 1.58 -4.89
C SER A 112 10.60 1.35 -5.10
N ILE A 113 10.10 1.78 -6.26
CA ILE A 113 8.74 1.52 -6.71
C ILE A 113 8.79 0.54 -7.86
N GLN A 114 7.95 -0.48 -7.80
CA GLN A 114 7.73 -1.42 -8.90
C GLN A 114 6.25 -1.43 -9.22
N THR A 115 5.88 -1.27 -10.48
CA THR A 115 4.49 -1.38 -10.95
C THR A 115 4.39 -2.58 -11.90
N THR A 116 3.32 -3.35 -11.78
CA THR A 116 3.07 -4.42 -12.75
C THR A 116 2.55 -3.78 -14.03
N VAL A 117 3.36 -3.77 -15.07
CA VAL A 117 2.90 -3.38 -16.41
C VAL A 117 2.17 -4.59 -17.00
N LYS A 118 0.85 -4.68 -16.78
CA LYS A 118 0.02 -5.57 -17.60
C LYS A 118 -0.12 -4.92 -18.97
N ASN A 119 0.86 -5.14 -19.85
CA ASN A 119 0.65 -4.95 -21.27
C ASN A 119 -0.50 -5.87 -21.68
N LYS A 120 -1.70 -5.32 -21.86
CA LYS A 120 -2.78 -5.99 -22.60
C LYS A 120 -2.40 -6.05 -24.08
N ILE A 121 -1.32 -6.75 -24.41
CA ILE A 121 -1.12 -7.22 -25.78
C ILE A 121 -1.80 -8.58 -25.80
N GLY A 122 -2.97 -8.63 -26.45
CA GLY A 122 -3.74 -9.86 -26.61
C GLY A 122 -2.92 -10.91 -27.35
N LEU A 123 -2.39 -11.87 -26.62
CA LEU A 123 -1.84 -13.12 -27.16
C LEU A 123 -2.43 -14.32 -26.42
N GLU A 124 -3.75 -14.33 -26.29
CA GLU A 124 -4.53 -15.56 -26.07
C GLU A 124 -5.43 -15.82 -27.28
N ARG A 125 -4.78 -16.15 -28.40
CA ARG A 125 -5.35 -17.01 -29.45
C ARG A 125 -4.23 -17.37 -30.39
N LEU A 126 -3.71 -18.58 -30.26
CA LEU A 126 -3.17 -19.45 -31.32
C LEU A 126 -2.53 -20.66 -30.62
N LEU A 127 -3.39 -21.53 -30.09
CA LEU A 127 -3.17 -22.98 -30.05
C LEU A 127 -4.44 -23.63 -30.63
#